data_AF-X0PTS2-F1
#
_entry.id   AF-X0PTS2-F1
#
_cell.length_a   1.000
_cell.length_b   1.000
_cell.length_c   1.000
_cell.angle_alpha   90.00
_cell.angle_beta   90.00
_cell.angle_gamma   90.00
#
_symmetry.space_group_name_H-M   'P 1'
#
loop_
_entity.id
_entity.type
_entity.pdbx_description
1 polymer ?
#
loop_
_entity_poly.entity_id
_entity_poly.type
_entity_poly.pdbx_seq_one_letter_code
_entity_poly.pdbx_strand_id
1 'polypeptide(L)'
;MEVTCVVPGGVRTSIARTAGHAVSVDGDEVARSFEERIARTGPDEAARVILRGVERGKARVLVGPDARVVDVVTRMLGPAYQRLLPAATRLQK
;
A
#
# COMPACT_ATOMS: atom_id res chain seq x y z
N MET A 1 -3.50 22.01 17.47
CA MET A 1 -4.10 21.22 16.37
C MET A 1 -3.19 20.03 16.14
N GLU A 2 -3.69 18.81 16.31
CA GLU A 2 -2.93 17.59 16.04
C GLU A 2 -3.16 17.12 14.61
N VAL A 3 -2.12 16.61 13.97
CA VAL A 3 -2.16 16.11 12.58
C VAL A 3 -1.53 14.72 12.57
N THR A 4 -2.21 13.76 11.94
CA THR A 4 -1.74 12.39 11.77
C THR A 4 -1.56 12.10 10.28
N CYS A 5 -0.34 11.79 9.87
CA CYS A 5 -0.07 11.34 8.50
C CYS A 5 -0.38 9.84 8.36
N VAL A 6 -1.23 9.50 7.39
CA VAL A 6 -1.57 8.11 7.08
C VAL A 6 -0.83 7.67 5.82
N VAL A 7 -0.12 6.55 5.91
CA VAL A 7 0.49 5.90 4.75
C VAL A 7 -0.18 4.54 4.58
N PRO A 8 -1.15 4.42 3.66
CA PRO A 8 -1.84 3.17 3.44
C PRO A 8 -1.06 2.25 2.51
N GLY A 9 -1.17 0.96 2.77
CA GLY A 9 -0.87 -0.10 1.83
C GLY A 9 -2.08 -0.42 0.94
N GLY A 10 -2.12 -1.64 0.41
CA GLY A 10 -3.26 -2.15 -0.35
C GLY A 10 -4.52 -2.29 0.51
N VAL A 11 -5.50 -1.41 0.28
CA VAL A 11 -6.83 -1.50 0.88
C VAL A 11 -7.81 -2.03 -0.17
N ARG A 12 -8.59 -3.07 0.18
CA ARG A 12 -9.54 -3.74 -0.72
C ARG A 12 -10.82 -2.92 -0.91
N THR A 13 -10.72 -1.83 -1.66
CA THR A 13 -11.85 -0.98 -2.06
C THR A 13 -12.27 -1.27 -3.51
N SER A 14 -13.32 -0.60 -3.99
CA SER A 14 -13.75 -0.69 -5.39
C SER A 14 -12.80 -0.01 -6.38
N ILE A 15 -11.84 0.79 -5.91
CA ILE A 15 -10.94 1.60 -6.77
C ILE A 15 -10.20 0.73 -7.77
N ALA A 16 -9.74 -0.46 -7.38
CA ALA A 16 -9.02 -1.35 -8.28
C ALA A 16 -9.85 -1.75 -9.51
N ARG A 17 -11.18 -1.87 -9.36
CA ARG A 17 -12.11 -2.24 -10.44
C ARG A 17 -12.61 -1.04 -11.24
N THR A 18 -12.64 0.15 -10.65
CA THR A 18 -13.21 1.36 -11.27
C THR A 18 -12.16 2.35 -11.76
N ALA A 19 -10.89 2.15 -11.43
CA ALA A 19 -9.81 3.02 -11.85
C ALA A 19 -9.62 2.95 -13.37
N GLY A 20 -9.33 4.11 -13.96
CA GLY A 20 -8.93 4.17 -15.37
C GLY A 20 -7.61 3.44 -15.60
N HIS A 21 -7.52 2.75 -16.73
CA HIS A 21 -6.32 2.05 -17.18
C HIS A 21 -6.01 2.44 -18.63
N ALA A 22 -4.76 2.23 -19.06
CA ALA A 22 -4.38 2.44 -20.45
C ALA A 22 -5.09 1.43 -21.35
N VAL A 23 -5.37 1.80 -22.60
CA VAL A 23 -6.14 0.95 -23.56
C VAL A 23 -5.52 -0.44 -23.76
N SER A 24 -4.20 -0.57 -23.63
CA SER A 24 -3.46 -1.82 -23.78
C SER A 24 -3.41 -2.69 -22.52
N VAL A 25 -4.06 -2.30 -21.43
CA VAL A 25 -4.02 -2.98 -20.13
C VAL A 25 -5.36 -3.63 -19.86
N ASP A 26 -5.37 -4.89 -19.46
CA ASP A 26 -6.58 -5.54 -18.94
C ASP A 26 -6.84 -5.07 -17.49
N GLY A 27 -7.81 -4.17 -17.33
CA GLY A 27 -8.18 -3.63 -16.02
C GLY A 27 -8.71 -4.70 -15.05
N ASP A 28 -9.42 -5.71 -15.55
CA ASP A 28 -10.01 -6.77 -14.71
C ASP A 28 -8.92 -7.70 -14.18
N GLU A 29 -7.93 -8.04 -15.00
CA GLU A 29 -6.76 -8.81 -14.55
C GLU A 29 -5.97 -8.03 -13.49
N VAL A 30 -5.71 -6.74 -13.72
CA VAL A 30 -5.00 -5.88 -12.77
C VAL A 30 -5.77 -5.79 -11.44
N ALA A 31 -7.08 -5.59 -11.50
CA ALA A 31 -7.93 -5.51 -10.31
C ALA A 31 -7.88 -6.81 -9.51
N ARG A 32 -8.07 -7.96 -10.16
CA ARG A 32 -8.03 -9.29 -9.53
C ARG A 32 -6.67 -9.54 -8.88
N SER A 33 -5.59 -9.28 -9.63
CA SER A 33 -4.22 -9.40 -9.15
C SER A 33 -3.97 -8.54 -7.89
N PHE A 34 -4.44 -7.29 -7.90
CA PHE A 34 -4.31 -6.39 -6.75
C PHE A 34 -5.08 -6.92 -5.54
N GLU A 35 -6.33 -7.35 -5.73
CA GLU A 35 -7.20 -7.84 -4.65
C GLU A 35 -6.68 -9.12 -3.98
N GLU A 36 -6.09 -10.02 -4.77
CA GLU A 36 -5.54 -11.30 -4.32
C GLU A 36 -4.15 -11.15 -3.67
N ARG A 37 -3.27 -10.35 -4.28
CA ARG A 37 -1.85 -10.31 -3.90
C ARG A 37 -1.49 -9.17 -2.97
N ILE A 38 -2.14 -8.02 -3.09
CA ILE A 38 -1.73 -6.77 -2.44
C ILE A 38 -2.75 -6.33 -1.38
N ALA A 39 -4.04 -6.28 -1.73
CA ALA A 39 -5.09 -5.69 -0.93
C ALA A 39 -5.55 -6.59 0.23
N ARG A 40 -4.66 -6.87 1.19
CA ARG A 40 -4.95 -7.75 2.33
C ARG A 40 -5.80 -7.08 3.40
N THR A 41 -5.82 -5.74 3.46
CA THR A 41 -6.56 -4.99 4.47
C THR A 41 -7.91 -4.53 3.92
N GLY A 42 -8.99 -4.80 4.66
CA GLY A 42 -10.33 -4.31 4.31
C GLY A 42 -10.54 -2.84 4.69
N PRO A 43 -11.53 -2.16 4.08
CA PRO A 43 -11.82 -0.74 4.36
C PRO A 43 -12.17 -0.48 5.83
N ASP A 44 -12.98 -1.34 6.45
CA ASP A 44 -13.36 -1.19 7.87
C ASP A 44 -12.16 -1.35 8.81
N GLU A 45 -11.25 -2.25 8.47
CA GLU A 45 -10.02 -2.44 9.23
C GLU A 45 -9.09 -1.22 9.08
N ALA A 46 -8.94 -0.72 7.85
CA ALA A 46 -8.18 0.49 7.57
C ALA A 46 -8.72 1.69 8.38
N ALA A 47 -10.04 1.91 8.35
CA ALA A 47 -10.69 2.97 9.12
C ALA A 47 -10.43 2.81 10.63
N ARG A 48 -10.60 1.59 11.18
CA ARG A 48 -10.32 1.30 12.60
C ARG A 48 -8.86 1.56 12.97
N VAL A 49 -7.89 1.26 12.09
CA VAL A 49 -6.47 1.53 12.36
C VAL A 49 -6.18 3.03 12.34
N ILE A 50 -6.76 3.77 11.38
CA ILE A 50 -6.60 5.22 11.26
C ILE A 50 -7.17 5.93 12.49
N LEU A 51 -8.44 5.68 12.82
CA LEU A 51 -9.13 6.33 13.95
C LEU A 51 -8.42 6.07 15.28
N ARG A 52 -8.02 4.82 15.56
CA ARG A 52 -7.22 4.50 16.75
C ARG A 52 -5.85 5.18 16.78
N GLY A 53 -5.28 5.48 15.62
CA GLY A 53 -4.03 6.22 15.52
C GLY A 53 -4.22 7.69 15.88
N VAL A 54 -5.29 8.29 15.35
CA VAL A 54 -5.70 9.67 15.66
C VAL A 54 -6.03 9.83 17.14
N GLU A 55 -6.87 8.95 17.71
CA GLU A 55 -7.22 8.96 19.15
C GLU A 55 -6.00 8.87 20.07
N ARG A 56 -4.91 8.26 19.60
CA ARG A 56 -3.67 8.08 20.36
C ARG A 56 -2.64 9.19 20.10
N GLY A 57 -3.01 10.26 19.39
CA GLY A 57 -2.10 11.35 19.05
C GLY A 57 -0.89 10.90 18.21
N LYS A 58 -1.02 9.82 17.41
CA LYS A 58 0.10 9.34 16.61
C LYS A 58 0.39 10.30 15.47
N ALA A 59 1.62 10.78 15.37
CA ALA A 59 2.05 11.59 14.22
C ALA A 59 1.97 10.82 12.89
N ARG A 60 2.13 9.50 12.91
CA ARG A 60 2.11 8.65 11.71
C ARG A 60 1.42 7.31 11.94
N VAL A 61 0.63 6.89 10.95
CA VAL A 61 -0.08 5.60 10.94
C VAL A 61 0.20 4.85 9.64
N LEU A 62 0.64 3.60 9.76
CA LEU A 62 0.79 2.66 8.65
C LEU A 62 -0.39 1.69 8.63
N VAL A 63 -1.10 1.64 7.50
CA VAL A 63 -2.25 0.74 7.32
C VAL A 63 -1.84 -0.43 6.44
N GLY A 64 -2.01 -1.64 6.95
CA GLY A 64 -1.66 -2.88 6.23
C GLY A 64 -0.23 -3.39 6.51
N PRO A 65 0.00 -4.69 6.33
CA PRO A 65 1.30 -5.32 6.55
C PRO A 65 2.34 -4.91 5.49
N ASP A 66 1.91 -4.71 4.26
CA ASP A 66 2.70 -4.26 3.13
C ASP A 66 3.29 -2.87 3.36
N ALA A 67 2.50 -1.90 3.84
CA ALA A 67 2.99 -0.57 4.20
C ALA A 67 4.09 -0.62 5.29
N ARG A 68 3.96 -1.55 6.25
CA ARG A 68 4.99 -1.75 7.28
C ARG A 68 6.25 -2.37 6.72
N VAL A 69 6.14 -3.37 5.83
CA VAL A 69 7.29 -3.98 5.17
C VAL A 69 8.05 -2.93 4.37
N VAL A 70 7.36 -2.12 3.56
CA VAL A 70 7.99 -1.05 2.78
C VAL A 70 8.66 -0.01 3.69
N ASP A 71 8.02 0.40 4.79
CA ASP A 71 8.62 1.32 5.76
C ASP A 71 9.90 0.75 6.39
N VAL A 72 9.90 -0.53 6.78
CA VAL A 72 11.07 -1.19 7.36
C VAL A 72 12.19 -1.29 6.33
N VAL A 73 11.90 -1.78 5.12
CA VAL A 73 12.90 -1.98 4.06
C VAL A 73 13.55 -0.65 3.67
N THR A 74 12.74 0.40 3.49
CA THR A 74 13.25 1.73 3.13
C THR A 74 14.08 2.36 4.24
N ARG A 75 13.74 2.14 5.51
CA ARG A 75 14.54 2.59 6.65
C ARG A 75 15.85 1.81 6.80
N MET A 76 15.84 0.51 6.49
CA MET A 76 17.03 -0.34 6.65
C MET A 76 18.03 -0.20 5.51
N LEU A 77 17.55 -0.16 4.27
CA LEU A 77 18.41 -0.09 3.08
C LEU A 77 18.72 1.36 2.66
N GLY A 78 17.96 2.34 3.15
CA GLY A 78 18.11 3.73 2.74
C GLY A 78 18.01 3.90 1.21
N PRO A 79 18.92 4.69 0.58
CA PRO A 79 18.91 4.90 -0.87
C PRO A 79 19.15 3.63 -1.69
N ALA A 80 19.74 2.58 -1.11
CA ALA A 80 20.08 1.36 -1.85
C ALA A 80 18.84 0.59 -2.34
N TYR A 81 17.69 0.73 -1.67
CA TYR A 81 16.42 0.15 -2.11
C TYR A 81 16.03 0.59 -3.53
N GLN A 82 16.31 1.84 -3.90
CA GLN A 82 16.01 2.37 -5.23
C GLN A 82 16.78 1.65 -6.34
N ARG A 83 17.95 1.06 -6.03
CA ARG A 83 18.74 0.26 -6.99
C ARG A 83 18.31 -1.20 -7.02
N LEU A 84 17.78 -1.72 -5.92
CA LEU A 84 17.34 -3.11 -5.78
C LEU A 84 15.97 -3.37 -6.42
N LEU A 85 15.04 -2.42 -6.31
CA LEU A 85 13.70 -2.54 -6.88
C LEU A 85 13.68 -2.84 -8.39
N PRO A 86 14.41 -2.10 -9.25
CA PRO A 86 14.46 -2.37 -10.68
C PRO A 86 15.15 -3.69 -11.02
N ALA A 87 16.07 -4.16 -10.16
CA ALA A 87 16.73 -5.44 -10.36
C ALA A 87 15.78 -6.61 -10.06
N ALA A 88 14.92 -6.48 -9.05
CA ALA A 88 13.92 -7.48 -8.70
C ALA A 88 12.84 -7.64 -9.79
N THR A 89 12.35 -6.53 -10.37
CA THR A 89 11.37 -6.59 -11.46
C THR A 89 11.94 -7.14 -12.76
N ARG A 90 13.25 -7.01 -13.01
CA ARG A 90 13.94 -7.66 -14.13
C ARG A 90 14.10 -9.17 -13.96
N LEU A 91 14.15 -9.66 -12.73
CA LEU A 91 14.25 -11.10 -12.43
C LEU A 91 12.92 -11.84 -12.56
N GLN A 92 11.79 -11.12 -12.60
CA GLN A 92 10.44 -11.68 -12.74
C GLN A 92 9.97 -11.80 -14.20
N LYS A 93 10.81 -11.41 -15.17
CA LYS A 93 10.56 -11.56 -16.60
C LYS A 93 11.41 -12.70 -17.16
#